data_AF-A0A2V9KQW4-F1
#
_entry.id   AF-A0A2V9KQW4-F1
#
_cell.length_a   1.000
_cell.length_b   1.000
_cell.length_c   1.000
_cell.angle_alpha   90.00
_cell.angle_beta   90.00
_cell.angle_gamma   90.00
#
_symmetry.space_group_name_H-M   'P 1'
#
loop_
_entity.id
_entity.type
_entity.pdbx_description
1 polymer ?
#
loop_
_entity_poly.entity_id
_entity_poly.type
_entity_poly.pdbx_seq_one_letter_code
_entity_poly.pdbx_strand_id
1 'polypeptide(L)'
;MPYPPVESVRSQFNFGWRYVSFGVPAKLREISARIFEDEREKAARLMAEASSEIQQVLRVAMGGLVEHLRDRLTDQPDGRPQRLRESTVLKLRDFLDTFDFRNVTDDGELKEQVEKARDLLKGVTTDAIRNTAALRAKIKDGMTEIAAQLDGLVKDRVGRKFRFDEE
;
A
#
# COMPACT_ATOMS: atom_id res chain seq x y z
N MET A 1 -31.13 7.10 1.96
CA MET A 1 -30.49 7.51 0.70
C MET A 1 -31.21 6.84 -0.45
N PRO A 2 -31.62 7.56 -1.50
CA PRO A 2 -32.13 6.94 -2.71
C PRO A 2 -30.98 6.22 -3.43
N TYR A 3 -31.27 5.03 -3.96
CA TYR A 3 -30.29 4.24 -4.71
C TYR A 3 -29.87 4.97 -6.00
N PRO A 4 -28.59 4.87 -6.40
CA PRO A 4 -28.13 5.46 -7.64
C PRO A 4 -28.87 4.86 -8.86
N PRO A 5 -29.10 5.65 -9.93
CA PRO A 5 -29.74 5.19 -11.15
C PRO A 5 -29.02 3.97 -11.74
N VAL A 6 -29.79 3.00 -12.25
CA VAL A 6 -29.27 1.72 -12.77
C VAL A 6 -28.20 1.91 -13.85
N GLU A 7 -28.32 2.95 -14.66
CA GLU A 7 -27.33 3.29 -15.69
C GLU A 7 -25.97 3.68 -15.11
N SER A 8 -25.98 4.37 -13.96
CA SER A 8 -24.78 4.82 -13.26
C SER A 8 -24.03 3.66 -12.60
N VAL A 9 -24.75 2.58 -12.25
CA VAL A 9 -24.14 1.34 -11.75
C VAL A 9 -23.57 0.55 -12.92
N ARG A 10 -24.29 0.48 -14.05
CA ARG A 10 -23.85 -0.27 -15.24
C ARG A 10 -22.55 0.26 -15.85
N SER A 11 -22.32 1.57 -15.82
CA SER A 11 -21.06 2.17 -16.32
C SER A 11 -19.85 1.93 -15.43
N GLN A 12 -20.05 1.50 -14.18
CA GLN A 12 -18.97 1.21 -13.22
C GLN A 12 -18.46 -0.24 -13.29
N PHE A 13 -19.15 -1.12 -14.01
CA PHE A 13 -18.76 -2.51 -14.19
C PHE A 13 -18.55 -2.82 -15.68
N ASN A 14 -17.30 -3.02 -16.08
CA ASN A 14 -16.96 -3.47 -17.43
C ASN A 14 -16.37 -4.89 -17.40
N PHE A 15 -16.76 -5.74 -18.35
CA PHE A 15 -16.27 -7.11 -18.48
C PHE A 15 -15.79 -7.33 -19.93
N GLY A 16 -14.50 -7.56 -20.11
CA GLY A 16 -13.89 -7.82 -21.42
C GLY A 16 -13.62 -9.31 -21.62
N TRP A 17 -14.19 -9.92 -22.65
CA TRP A 17 -13.84 -11.26 -23.10
C TRP A 17 -12.91 -11.19 -24.31
N ARG A 18 -11.79 -11.92 -24.28
CA ARG A 18 -10.85 -12.02 -25.40
C ARG A 18 -10.90 -13.44 -25.98
N TYR A 19 -11.38 -13.58 -27.21
CA TYR A 19 -11.34 -14.85 -27.94
C TYR A 19 -9.91 -15.09 -28.42
N VAL A 20 -9.25 -16.12 -27.88
CA VAL A 20 -8.01 -16.64 -28.47
C VAL A 20 -8.43 -17.58 -29.59
N SER A 21 -8.37 -17.10 -30.83
CA SER A 21 -8.61 -17.96 -32.01
C SER A 21 -7.45 -18.97 -32.13
N PHE A 22 -7.71 -20.23 -31.77
CA PHE A 22 -6.83 -21.34 -32.09
C PHE A 22 -7.09 -21.78 -33.54
N GLY A 23 -6.37 -21.14 -34.46
CA GLY A 23 -6.28 -21.58 -35.86
C GLY A 23 -6.22 -20.40 -36.81
N VAL A 24 -5.05 -20.14 -37.40
CA VAL A 24 -4.94 -19.10 -38.44
C VAL A 24 -4.05 -19.57 -39.61
N PRO A 25 -4.50 -19.40 -40.87
CA PRO A 25 -3.76 -19.70 -42.10
C PRO A 25 -2.39 -19.02 -42.21
N ALA A 26 -1.45 -19.69 -42.87
CA ALA A 26 -0.02 -19.38 -42.93
C ALA A 26 0.39 -17.96 -43.39
N LYS A 27 -0.51 -17.15 -43.97
CA LYS A 27 -0.22 -15.77 -44.40
C LYS A 27 -0.29 -14.71 -43.29
N LEU A 28 -0.78 -15.06 -42.09
CA LEU A 28 -0.89 -14.10 -40.97
C LEU A 28 0.30 -14.14 -39.99
N ARG A 29 1.33 -14.96 -40.27
CA ARG A 29 2.48 -15.16 -39.37
C ARG A 29 3.35 -13.90 -39.17
N GLU A 30 3.47 -13.05 -40.19
CA GLU A 30 4.21 -11.76 -40.09
C GLU A 30 3.36 -10.65 -39.44
N ILE A 31 2.05 -10.63 -39.72
CA ILE A 31 1.11 -9.67 -39.12
C ILE A 31 0.90 -9.98 -37.63
N SER A 32 0.99 -11.25 -37.23
CA SER A 32 0.84 -11.69 -35.83
C SER A 32 2.03 -11.33 -34.95
N ALA A 33 3.25 -11.21 -35.48
CA ALA A 33 4.43 -10.92 -34.64
C ALA A 33 4.37 -9.49 -34.09
N ARG A 34 4.14 -8.49 -34.97
CA ARG A 34 4.00 -7.08 -34.56
C ARG A 34 2.79 -6.86 -33.64
N ILE A 35 1.63 -7.44 -33.97
CA ILE A 35 0.44 -7.35 -33.12
C ILE A 35 0.65 -8.06 -31.77
N PHE A 36 1.37 -9.18 -31.73
CA PHE A 36 1.70 -9.88 -30.50
C PHE A 36 2.67 -9.08 -29.63
N GLU A 37 3.69 -8.45 -30.23
CA GLU A 37 4.61 -7.55 -29.54
C GLU A 37 3.87 -6.33 -28.99
N ASP A 38 3.03 -5.67 -29.79
CA ASP A 38 2.21 -4.52 -29.37
C ASP A 38 1.26 -4.87 -28.22
N GLU A 39 0.58 -6.02 -28.29
CA GLU A 39 -0.32 -6.48 -27.23
C GLU A 39 0.43 -6.90 -25.97
N ARG A 40 1.62 -7.52 -26.12
CA ARG A 40 2.51 -7.83 -24.99
C ARG A 40 2.98 -6.56 -24.30
N GLU A 41 3.36 -5.54 -25.05
CA GLU A 41 3.75 -4.25 -24.48
C GLU A 41 2.58 -3.56 -23.78
N LYS A 42 1.38 -3.54 -24.38
CA LYS A 42 0.18 -3.00 -23.72
C LYS A 42 -0.14 -3.75 -22.43
N ALA A 43 -0.08 -5.08 -22.46
CA ALA A 43 -0.29 -5.89 -21.26
C ALA A 43 0.77 -5.60 -20.19
N ALA A 44 2.05 -5.46 -20.57
CA ALA A 44 3.12 -5.11 -19.65
C ALA A 44 2.90 -3.73 -19.01
N ARG A 45 2.49 -2.72 -19.80
CA ARG A 45 2.15 -1.37 -19.28
C ARG A 45 1.01 -1.42 -18.27
N LEU A 46 -0.09 -2.11 -18.60
CA LEU A 46 -1.23 -2.28 -17.70
C LEU A 46 -0.84 -3.01 -16.40
N MET A 47 -0.03 -4.06 -16.49
CA MET A 47 0.46 -4.78 -15.32
C MET A 47 1.38 -3.90 -14.45
N ALA A 48 2.23 -3.08 -15.06
CA ALA A 48 3.09 -2.15 -14.33
C ALA A 48 2.28 -1.07 -13.60
N GLU A 49 1.26 -0.50 -14.25
CA GLU A 49 0.33 0.45 -13.63
C GLU A 49 -0.40 -0.17 -12.44
N ALA A 50 -1.01 -1.35 -12.63
CA ALA A 50 -1.72 -2.08 -11.59
C ALA A 50 -0.81 -2.45 -10.41
N SER A 51 0.40 -2.96 -10.69
CA SER A 51 1.39 -3.27 -9.65
C SER A 51 1.72 -2.03 -8.83
N SER A 52 1.93 -0.91 -9.52
CA SER A 52 2.23 0.34 -8.86
C SER A 52 1.04 0.80 -8.00
N GLU A 53 -0.21 0.64 -8.45
CA GLU A 53 -1.42 0.95 -7.66
C GLU A 53 -1.53 0.12 -6.39
N ILE A 54 -1.29 -1.19 -6.49
CA ILE A 54 -1.25 -2.09 -5.35
C ILE A 54 -0.18 -1.65 -4.33
N GLN A 55 1.04 -1.34 -4.79
CA GLN A 55 2.12 -0.85 -3.92
C GLN A 55 1.67 0.37 -3.11
N GLN A 56 1.03 1.34 -3.77
CA GLN A 56 0.59 2.57 -3.10
C GLN A 56 -0.49 2.33 -2.06
N VAL A 57 -1.45 1.45 -2.35
CA VAL A 57 -2.50 1.11 -1.39
C VAL A 57 -1.87 0.54 -0.12
N LEU A 58 -0.87 -0.35 -0.25
CA LEU A 58 -0.16 -0.92 0.89
C LEU A 58 0.69 0.11 1.63
N ARG A 59 1.42 0.99 0.91
CA ARG A 59 2.20 2.09 1.50
C ARG A 59 1.33 3.04 2.33
N VAL A 60 0.19 3.46 1.77
CA VAL A 60 -0.78 4.36 2.45
C VAL A 60 -1.42 3.65 3.65
N ALA A 61 -1.80 2.39 3.51
CA ALA A 61 -2.39 1.63 4.60
C ALA A 61 -1.41 1.47 5.79
N MET A 62 -0.14 1.13 5.50
CA MET A 62 0.91 1.05 6.51
C MET A 62 1.15 2.42 7.16
N GLY A 63 1.28 3.48 6.35
CA GLY A 63 1.44 4.86 6.82
C GLY A 63 0.37 5.26 7.81
N GLY A 64 -0.91 5.09 7.47
CA GLY A 64 -2.01 5.43 8.35
C GLY A 64 -2.05 4.65 9.66
N LEU A 65 -1.63 3.38 9.67
CA LEU A 65 -1.52 2.58 10.90
C LEU A 65 -0.38 3.05 11.81
N VAL A 66 0.78 3.35 11.22
CA VAL A 66 1.96 3.86 11.94
C VAL A 66 1.70 5.25 12.51
N GLU A 67 1.14 6.16 11.70
CA GLU A 67 0.75 7.50 12.15
C GLU A 67 -0.27 7.42 13.28
N HIS A 68 -1.30 6.58 13.13
CA HIS A 68 -2.29 6.43 14.18
C HIS A 68 -1.67 5.93 15.48
N LEU A 69 -0.76 4.94 15.43
CA LEU A 69 -0.06 4.49 16.63
C LEU A 69 0.82 5.61 17.22
N ARG A 70 1.64 6.27 16.40
CA ARG A 70 2.51 7.40 16.81
C ARG A 70 1.71 8.46 17.55
N ASP A 71 0.57 8.87 17.00
CA ASP A 71 -0.27 9.91 17.57
C ASP A 71 -0.79 9.49 18.96
N ARG A 72 -1.19 8.22 19.13
CA ARG A 72 -1.60 7.69 20.46
C ARG A 72 -0.47 7.57 21.47
N LEU A 73 0.79 7.66 21.02
CA LEU A 73 1.97 7.63 21.89
C LEU A 73 2.42 9.03 22.33
N THR A 74 1.92 10.10 21.70
CA THR A 74 2.16 11.47 22.13
C THR A 74 1.45 11.79 23.46
N ASP A 75 1.83 12.92 24.05
CA ASP A 75 1.19 13.45 25.25
C ASP A 75 0.03 14.37 24.87
N GLN A 76 -0.92 14.51 25.78
CA GLN A 76 -2.01 15.47 25.69
C GLN A 76 -1.49 16.89 25.98
N PRO A 77 -2.28 17.94 25.66
CA PRO A 77 -1.90 19.32 25.97
C PRO A 77 -1.61 19.60 27.45
N ASP A 78 -2.16 18.79 28.36
CA ASP A 78 -1.93 18.85 29.81
C ASP A 78 -0.65 18.11 30.26
N GLY A 79 0.13 17.56 29.32
CA GLY A 79 1.36 16.81 29.56
C GLY A 79 1.13 15.35 29.96
N ARG A 80 -0.12 14.85 30.00
CA ARG A 80 -0.40 13.45 30.35
C ARG A 80 -0.34 12.55 29.11
N PRO A 81 0.14 11.29 29.23
CA PRO A 81 0.14 10.36 28.11
C PRO A 81 -1.25 10.15 27.52
N GLN A 82 -1.37 10.17 26.18
CA GLN A 82 -2.62 9.78 25.53
C GLN A 82 -2.97 8.30 25.81
N ARG A 83 -4.28 8.02 25.90
CA ARG A 83 -4.79 6.66 26.10
C ARG A 83 -4.43 5.76 24.91
N LEU A 84 -3.51 4.83 25.07
CA LEU A 84 -3.24 3.80 24.06
C LEU A 84 -4.28 2.68 24.15
N ARG A 85 -5.06 2.43 23.09
CA ARG A 85 -6.00 1.30 23.02
C ARG A 85 -5.28 0.06 22.49
N GLU A 86 -5.65 -1.11 22.99
CA GLU A 86 -5.08 -2.38 22.52
C GLU A 86 -5.38 -2.63 21.05
N SER A 87 -6.58 -2.26 20.60
CA SER A 87 -6.98 -2.34 19.19
C SER A 87 -6.07 -1.55 18.25
N THR A 88 -5.42 -0.47 18.71
CA THR A 88 -4.46 0.29 17.89
C THR A 88 -3.21 -0.54 17.61
N VAL A 89 -2.67 -1.22 18.63
CA VAL A 89 -1.49 -2.08 18.49
C VAL A 89 -1.83 -3.35 17.71
N LEU A 90 -2.99 -3.95 17.99
CA LEU A 90 -3.44 -5.17 17.32
C LEU A 90 -3.61 -4.96 15.81
N LYS A 91 -4.28 -3.87 15.37
CA LYS A 91 -4.45 -3.57 13.95
C LYS A 91 -3.13 -3.43 13.20
N LEU A 92 -2.13 -2.81 13.82
CA LEU A 92 -0.80 -2.71 13.22
C LEU A 92 -0.15 -4.09 13.13
N ARG A 93 -0.21 -4.90 14.18
CA ARG A 93 0.30 -6.29 14.14
C ARG A 93 -0.35 -7.13 13.07
N ASP A 94 -1.68 -7.10 12.98
CA ASP A 94 -2.41 -7.86 11.96
C ASP A 94 -1.99 -7.46 10.53
N PHE A 95 -1.72 -6.18 10.31
CA PHE A 95 -1.17 -5.71 9.04
C PHE A 95 0.25 -6.25 8.81
N LEU A 96 1.12 -6.13 9.81
CA LEU A 96 2.50 -6.62 9.73
C LEU A 96 2.54 -8.13 9.47
N ASP A 97 1.76 -8.93 10.19
CA ASP A 97 1.74 -10.40 10.08
C ASP A 97 1.23 -10.87 8.71
N THR A 98 0.35 -10.11 8.08
CA THR A 98 -0.21 -10.45 6.76
C THR A 98 0.51 -9.77 5.60
N PHE A 99 1.54 -8.96 5.86
CA PHE A 99 2.22 -8.16 4.85
C PHE A 99 2.85 -9.01 3.74
N ASP A 100 3.59 -10.06 4.09
CA ASP A 100 4.32 -10.89 3.11
C ASP A 100 3.37 -11.53 2.08
N PHE A 101 2.16 -11.90 2.51
CA PHE A 101 1.12 -12.44 1.61
C PHE A 101 0.48 -11.37 0.72
N ARG A 102 0.47 -10.11 1.18
CA ARG A 102 -0.11 -8.97 0.45
C ARG A 102 0.88 -8.31 -0.50
N ASN A 103 2.18 -8.45 -0.27
CA ASN A 103 3.24 -7.84 -1.08
C ASN A 103 3.47 -8.60 -2.39
N VAL A 104 2.43 -8.69 -3.23
CA VAL A 104 2.46 -9.39 -4.53
C VAL A 104 3.30 -8.68 -5.60
N THR A 105 3.80 -7.49 -5.29
CA THR A 105 4.54 -6.60 -6.18
C THR A 105 6.01 -6.45 -5.78
N ASP A 106 6.48 -7.26 -4.82
CA ASP A 106 7.85 -7.24 -4.30
C ASP A 106 8.36 -5.85 -3.91
N ASP A 107 7.53 -5.07 -3.21
CA ASP A 107 7.89 -3.73 -2.72
C ASP A 107 8.93 -3.83 -1.58
N GLY A 108 10.20 -3.78 -1.94
CA GLY A 108 11.33 -3.92 -1.01
C GLY A 108 11.45 -2.76 -0.03
N GLU A 109 11.17 -1.53 -0.47
CA GLU A 109 11.24 -0.33 0.38
C GLU A 109 10.19 -0.37 1.49
N LEU A 110 8.96 -0.77 1.14
CA LEU A 110 7.90 -0.97 2.13
C LEU A 110 8.22 -2.15 3.05
N LYS A 111 8.79 -3.24 2.52
CA LYS A 111 9.21 -4.40 3.31
C LYS A 111 10.22 -4.02 4.39
N GLU A 112 11.18 -3.17 4.07
CA GLU A 112 12.15 -2.68 5.07
C GLU A 112 11.46 -1.98 6.24
N GLN A 113 10.46 -1.13 5.97
CA GLN A 113 9.71 -0.44 7.02
C GLN A 113 8.85 -1.40 7.85
N VAL A 114 8.29 -2.44 7.22
CA VAL A 114 7.54 -3.49 7.91
C VAL A 114 8.43 -4.26 8.87
N GLU A 115 9.64 -4.66 8.47
CA GLU A 115 10.56 -5.36 9.36
C GLU A 115 11.02 -4.49 10.53
N LYS A 116 11.31 -3.19 10.29
CA LYS A 116 11.60 -2.24 11.38
C LYS A 116 10.45 -2.14 12.38
N ALA A 117 9.20 -2.08 11.90
CA ALA A 117 8.03 -2.04 12.77
C ALA A 117 7.84 -3.36 13.55
N ARG A 118 8.09 -4.52 12.92
CA ARG A 118 8.07 -5.83 13.58
C ARG A 118 9.09 -5.90 14.71
N ASP A 119 10.32 -5.47 14.47
CA ASP A 119 11.39 -5.46 15.47
C ASP A 119 11.09 -4.55 16.65
N LEU A 120 10.52 -3.36 16.41
CA LEU A 120 10.09 -2.46 17.47
C LEU A 120 8.98 -3.03 18.36
N LEU A 121 8.09 -3.84 17.79
CA LEU A 121 6.92 -4.40 18.49
C LEU A 121 7.14 -5.82 19.02
N LYS A 122 8.28 -6.43 18.70
CA LYS A 122 8.62 -7.81 19.10
C LYS A 122 8.70 -7.93 20.62
N GLY A 123 7.87 -8.82 21.18
CA GLY A 123 7.82 -9.08 22.62
C GLY A 123 7.24 -7.92 23.46
N VAL A 124 6.81 -6.83 22.82
CA VAL A 124 6.18 -5.70 23.52
C VAL A 124 4.72 -6.04 23.80
N THR A 125 4.14 -5.62 24.93
CA THR A 125 2.69 -5.70 25.14
C THR A 125 2.12 -4.30 25.24
N THR A 126 0.84 -4.13 24.89
CA THR A 126 0.17 -2.82 25.04
C THR A 126 0.29 -2.30 26.48
N ASP A 127 0.21 -3.20 27.46
CA ASP A 127 0.37 -2.86 28.87
C ASP A 127 1.79 -2.36 29.21
N ALA A 128 2.83 -3.03 28.70
CA ALA A 128 4.21 -2.58 28.86
C ALA A 128 4.41 -1.15 28.29
N ILE A 129 3.80 -0.84 27.14
CA ILE A 129 3.86 0.50 26.53
C ILE A 129 3.17 1.54 27.42
N ARG A 130 2.07 1.18 28.10
CA ARG A 130 1.35 2.10 28.99
C ARG A 130 2.12 2.37 30.28
N ASN A 131 2.76 1.35 30.83
CA ASN A 131 3.34 1.39 32.18
C ASN A 131 4.84 1.77 32.18
N THR A 132 5.51 1.75 31.03
CA THR A 132 6.93 2.06 30.91
C THR A 132 7.16 3.28 30.01
N ALA A 133 7.45 4.44 30.61
CA ALA A 133 7.66 5.69 29.88
C ALA A 133 8.81 5.62 28.86
N ALA A 134 9.93 4.99 29.23
CA ALA A 134 11.08 4.82 28.32
C ALA A 134 10.74 3.96 27.09
N LEU A 135 9.95 2.89 27.28
CA LEU A 135 9.50 2.04 26.18
C LEU A 135 8.52 2.79 25.28
N ARG A 136 7.60 3.56 25.88
CA ARG A 136 6.66 4.41 25.14
C ARG A 136 7.39 5.42 24.25
N ALA A 137 8.41 6.10 24.79
CA ALA A 137 9.24 7.03 24.05
C ALA A 137 9.99 6.33 22.91
N LYS A 138 10.66 5.19 23.19
CA LYS A 138 11.37 4.41 22.17
C LYS A 138 10.47 4.01 21.00
N ILE A 139 9.25 3.54 21.27
CA ILE A 139 8.31 3.14 20.22
C ILE A 139 7.80 4.37 19.46
N LYS A 140 7.51 5.47 20.16
CA LYS A 140 7.11 6.73 19.53
C LYS A 140 8.18 7.22 18.53
N ASP A 141 9.44 7.23 18.94
CA ASP A 141 10.55 7.69 18.12
C ASP A 141 10.73 6.78 16.88
N GLY A 142 10.71 5.45 17.09
CA GLY A 142 10.76 4.49 15.99
C GLY A 142 9.58 4.61 15.01
N MET A 143 8.35 4.79 15.51
CA MET A 143 7.18 5.04 14.66
C MET A 143 7.27 6.39 13.93
N THR A 144 7.93 7.39 14.51
CA THR A 144 8.16 8.69 13.85
C THR A 144 9.12 8.55 12.68
N GLU A 145 10.21 7.80 12.85
CA GLU A 145 11.15 7.50 11.77
C GLU A 145 10.47 6.74 10.63
N ILE A 146 9.73 5.67 10.96
CA ILE A 146 9.01 4.87 9.97
C ILE A 146 7.97 5.71 9.22
N ALA A 147 7.21 6.56 9.92
CA ALA A 147 6.24 7.46 9.29
C ALA A 147 6.92 8.40 8.28
N ALA A 148 8.08 8.98 8.63
CA ALA A 148 8.81 9.87 7.73
C ALA A 148 9.29 9.15 6.46
N GLN A 149 9.75 7.89 6.58
CA GLN A 149 10.13 7.08 5.43
C GLN A 149 8.92 6.75 4.55
N LEU A 150 7.81 6.32 5.16
CA LEU A 150 6.57 6.02 4.44
C LEU A 150 5.99 7.24 3.72
N ASP A 151 6.06 8.43 4.33
CA ASP A 151 5.66 9.68 3.69
C ASP A 151 6.48 9.97 2.42
N GLY A 152 7.79 9.71 2.45
CA GLY A 152 8.65 9.81 1.27
C GLY A 152 8.20 8.84 0.18
N LEU A 153 8.01 7.57 0.54
CA LEU A 153 7.58 6.51 -0.38
C LEU A 153 6.22 6.77 -1.02
N VAL A 154 5.30 7.43 -0.29
CA VAL A 154 3.97 7.83 -0.77
C VAL A 154 4.08 9.04 -1.71
N LYS A 155 4.93 10.02 -1.41
CA LYS A 155 5.10 11.26 -2.19
C LYS A 155 5.84 11.04 -3.51
N ASP A 156 6.87 10.20 -3.53
CA ASP A 156 7.69 9.95 -4.74
C ASP A 156 6.87 9.37 -5.90
N ARG A 157 5.77 8.68 -5.61
CA ARG A 157 4.86 8.20 -6.64
C ARG A 157 3.91 9.27 -7.17
N VAL A 158 3.42 10.15 -6.29
CA VAL A 158 2.62 11.30 -6.69
C VAL A 158 3.43 12.17 -7.66
N GLY A 159 4.70 12.44 -7.35
CA GLY A 159 5.61 13.19 -8.22
C GLY A 159 5.83 12.55 -9.60
N ARG A 160 5.91 11.22 -9.68
CA ARG A 160 6.05 10.49 -10.96
C ARG A 160 4.80 10.56 -11.85
N LYS A 161 3.59 10.68 -11.28
CA LYS A 161 2.34 10.83 -12.05
C LYS A 161 2.11 12.26 -12.58
N PHE A 162 2.79 13.27 -12.02
CA PHE A 162 2.62 14.69 -12.38
C PHE A 162 3.83 15.30 -13.10
N ARG A 163 4.69 14.50 -13.75
CA ARG A 163 5.62 15.06 -14.74
C ARG A 163 4.78 15.61 -15.89
N PHE A 164 4.54 16.91 -15.86
CA PHE A 164 4.06 17.67 -17.01
C PHE A 164 5.04 17.38 -18.15
N ASP A 165 4.52 16.84 -19.25
CA ASP A 165 5.22 16.88 -20.53
C ASP A 165 5.32 18.36 -20.91
N GLU A 166 6.41 19.02 -20.50
CA GLU A 166 6.85 20.28 -21.10
C GLU A 166 7.44 19.93 -22.48
N GLU A 167 6.59 19.98 -23.50
CA GLU A 167 6.99 20.35 -24.86
C GLU A 167 7.04 21.88 -24.99
#